data_AF-A0A5N8X7Y5-F1
#
_entry.id   AF-A0A5N8X7Y5-F1
#
_cell.length_a   1.000
_cell.length_b   1.000
_cell.length_c   1.000
_cell.angle_alpha   90.00
_cell.angle_beta   90.00
_cell.angle_gamma   90.00
#
_symmetry.space_group_name_H-M   'P 1'
#
loop_
_entity.id
_entity.type
_entity.pdbx_description
1 polymer ?
#
loop_
_entity_poly.entity_id
_entity_poly.type
_entity_poly.pdbx_seq_one_letter_code
_entity_poly.pdbx_strand_id
1 'polypeptide(L)'
;MKHRTCDVEGCTGRHVAKGYCGTHYTRWRRTGSPFGVRQARIPNERIRHLRALVGLPEDGPTDEMRRRWIAEEAADAHSAVAS
;
A
#
# COMPACT_ATOMS: atom_id res chain seq x y z
N MET A 1 -21.19 17.60 14.99
CA MET A 1 -22.20 16.53 15.11
C MET A 1 -21.62 15.37 15.91
N LYS A 2 -22.37 14.79 16.85
CA LYS A 2 -21.98 13.55 17.54
C LYS A 2 -22.50 12.38 16.72
N HIS A 3 -21.64 11.72 15.97
CA HIS A 3 -21.99 10.53 15.21
C HIS A 3 -22.40 9.43 16.21
N ARG A 4 -23.60 8.85 16.06
CA ARG A 4 -24.05 7.73 16.91
C ARG A 4 -23.56 6.38 16.39
N THR A 5 -23.29 6.32 15.08
CA THR A 5 -22.87 5.15 14.32
C THR A 5 -21.55 5.42 13.60
N CYS A 6 -20.92 4.36 13.12
CA CYS A 6 -19.73 4.46 12.28
C CYS A 6 -20.03 5.15 10.95
N ASP A 7 -19.08 5.93 10.45
CA ASP A 7 -19.14 6.62 9.15
C ASP A 7 -18.77 5.73 7.98
N VAL A 8 -18.35 4.48 8.23
CA VAL A 8 -18.09 3.52 7.16
C VAL A 8 -19.43 3.01 6.65
N GLU A 9 -19.68 3.15 5.35
CA GLU A 9 -20.91 2.72 4.71
C GLU A 9 -21.21 1.24 5.00
N GLY A 10 -22.46 0.95 5.35
CA GLY A 10 -22.91 -0.39 5.75
C GLY A 10 -22.46 -0.82 7.16
N CYS A 11 -21.70 -0.02 7.91
CA CYS A 11 -21.31 -0.33 9.28
C CYS A 11 -22.29 0.27 10.30
N THR A 12 -23.03 -0.59 10.98
CA THR A 12 -23.97 -0.20 12.06
C THR A 12 -23.31 -0.14 13.44
N GLY A 13 -21.97 -0.26 13.50
CA GLY A 13 -21.23 -0.25 14.75
C GLY A 13 -21.34 1.09 15.50
N ARG A 14 -21.41 1.03 16.83
CA ARG A 14 -21.43 2.23 17.69
C ARG A 14 -20.16 3.07 17.46
N HIS A 15 -20.34 4.37 17.24
CA HIS A 15 -19.25 5.33 17.16
C HIS A 15 -18.46 5.40 18.47
N VAL A 16 -17.14 5.39 18.38
CA VAL A 16 -16.24 5.55 19.53
C VAL A 16 -15.33 6.76 19.41
N ALA A 17 -14.77 7.04 18.23
CA ALA A 17 -13.84 8.14 18.01
C ALA A 17 -13.63 8.39 16.51
N LYS A 18 -13.30 9.63 16.13
CA LYS A 18 -12.90 10.02 14.75
C LYS A 18 -13.91 9.67 13.63
N GLY A 19 -15.17 9.42 13.97
CA GLY A 19 -16.19 8.99 13.01
C GLY A 19 -16.35 7.46 12.93
N TYR A 20 -15.55 6.69 13.67
CA TYR A 20 -15.45 5.25 13.50
C TYR A 20 -15.94 4.48 14.72
N CYS A 21 -16.38 3.24 14.50
CA CYS A 21 -16.56 2.24 15.55
C CYS A 21 -15.20 1.70 16.05
N GLY A 22 -15.19 0.94 17.14
CA GLY A 22 -13.94 0.41 17.73
C GLY A 22 -13.05 -0.34 16.74
N THR A 23 -13.65 -1.17 15.87
CA THR A 23 -12.91 -1.91 14.84
C THR A 23 -12.30 -1.00 13.78
N HIS A 24 -13.08 -0.08 13.22
CA HIS A 24 -12.60 0.85 12.19
C HIS A 24 -11.62 1.88 12.75
N TYR A 25 -11.82 2.30 14.00
CA TYR A 25 -10.87 3.16 14.70
C TYR A 25 -9.53 2.46 14.94
N THR A 26 -9.56 1.18 15.33
CA THR A 26 -8.33 0.38 15.55
C THR A 26 -7.56 0.18 14.25
N ARG A 27 -8.26 -0.07 13.13
CA ARG A 27 -7.64 -0.14 11.80
C ARG A 27 -7.04 1.20 11.41
N TRP A 28 -7.83 2.27 11.51
CA TRP A 28 -7.39 3.62 11.21
C TRP A 28 -6.15 4.03 12.01
N ARG A 29 -6.09 3.71 13.31
CA ARG A 29 -4.93 3.99 14.16
C ARG A 29 -3.66 3.25 13.71
N ARG A 30 -3.79 2.07 13.09
CA ARG A 30 -2.65 1.24 12.66
C ARG A 30 -2.17 1.52 11.25
N THR A 31 -3.09 1.85 10.34
CA THR A 31 -2.80 1.92 8.89
C THR A 31 -3.15 3.27 8.26
N GLY A 32 -3.73 4.21 9.03
CA GLY A 32 -4.26 5.47 8.52
C GLY A 32 -5.61 5.32 7.80
N SER A 33 -6.13 4.10 7.64
CA SER A 33 -7.39 3.80 6.94
C SER A 33 -8.32 2.95 7.81
N PRO A 34 -9.62 3.27 7.88
CA PRO A 34 -10.59 2.42 8.56
C PRO A 34 -10.77 1.08 7.83
N PHE A 35 -10.42 1.02 6.54
CA PHE A 35 -10.53 -0.20 5.74
C PHE A 35 -9.36 -1.14 6.01
N GLY A 36 -9.68 -2.39 6.32
CA GLY A 36 -8.68 -3.44 6.34
C GLY A 36 -8.46 -3.93 4.92
N VAL A 37 -7.27 -3.74 4.36
CA VAL A 37 -6.89 -4.47 3.16
C VAL A 37 -6.67 -5.93 3.55
N ARG A 38 -7.49 -6.85 3.03
CA ARG A 38 -7.08 -8.26 2.98
C ARG A 38 -6.00 -8.32 1.91
N GLN A 39 -4.74 -8.16 2.32
CA GLN A 39 -3.65 -8.54 1.43
C GLN A 39 -3.74 -10.06 1.25
N ALA A 40 -4.20 -10.48 0.08
CA ALA A 40 -4.07 -11.87 -0.32
C ALA A 40 -2.57 -12.18 -0.34
N ARG A 41 -2.13 -13.06 0.56
CA ARG A 41 -0.74 -13.49 0.60
C ARG A 41 -0.45 -14.25 -0.69
N ILE A 42 0.43 -13.70 -1.53
CA ILE A 42 0.91 -14.42 -2.72
C ILE A 42 1.81 -15.57 -2.23
N PRO A 43 1.57 -16.82 -2.67
CA PRO A 43 2.46 -17.94 -2.33
C PRO A 43 3.91 -17.65 -2.75
N ASN A 44 4.89 -18.09 -1.94
CA ASN A 44 6.31 -17.82 -2.19
C ASN A 44 6.77 -18.33 -3.56
N GLU A 45 6.27 -19.48 -4.00
CA GLU A 45 6.54 -20.05 -5.33
C GLU A 45 6.12 -19.10 -6.46
N ARG A 46 4.96 -18.46 -6.32
CA ARG A 46 4.45 -17.50 -7.28
C ARG A 46 5.28 -16.22 -7.26
N ILE A 47 5.75 -15.77 -6.09
CA ILE A 47 6.68 -14.63 -6.00
C ILE A 47 7.98 -14.95 -6.74
N ARG A 48 8.58 -16.12 -6.52
CA ARG A 48 9.82 -16.54 -7.22
C ARG A 48 9.62 -16.59 -8.72
N HIS A 49 8.52 -17.18 -9.19
CA HIS A 49 8.20 -17.23 -10.62
C HIS A 49 8.06 -15.83 -11.22
N LEU A 50 7.32 -14.94 -10.56
CA LEU A 50 7.16 -13.54 -11.02
C LEU A 50 8.49 -12.80 -11.08
N ARG A 51 9.38 -13.00 -10.11
CA ARG A 51 10.75 -12.44 -10.13
C ARG A 51 11.55 -12.93 -11.33
N ALA A 52 11.53 -14.23 -11.59
CA ALA A 52 12.24 -14.83 -12.72
C ALA A 52 11.73 -14.30 -14.07
N LEU A 53 10.42 -14.11 -14.24
CA LEU A 53 9.84 -13.57 -15.48
C LEU A 53 10.33 -12.15 -15.81
N VAL A 54 10.60 -11.34 -14.79
CA VAL A 54 11.10 -9.97 -14.94
C VAL A 54 12.62 -9.86 -14.78
N GLY A 55 13.33 -10.99 -14.69
CA GLY A 55 14.79 -11.01 -14.51
C GLY A 55 15.27 -10.44 -13.16
N LEU A 56 14.42 -10.42 -12.13
CA LEU A 56 14.79 -9.93 -10.81
C LEU A 56 15.44 -11.05 -9.97
N PRO A 57 16.58 -10.82 -9.29
CA PRO A 57 17.21 -11.82 -8.43
C PRO A 57 16.33 -12.26 -7.25
N GLU A 58 16.61 -13.43 -6.69
CA GLU A 58 15.83 -14.00 -5.58
C GLU A 58 15.88 -13.13 -4.32
N ASP A 59 17.05 -12.53 -4.02
CA ASP A 59 17.26 -11.64 -2.88
C ASP A 59 16.74 -10.20 -3.14
N GLY A 60 16.12 -9.98 -4.30
CA GLY A 60 15.63 -8.68 -4.73
C GLY A 60 16.63 -7.92 -5.61
N PRO A 61 16.35 -6.64 -5.93
CA PRO A 61 17.21 -5.87 -6.82
C PRO A 61 18.59 -5.64 -6.20
N THR A 62 19.62 -5.66 -7.03
CA THR A 62 20.97 -5.28 -6.60
C THR A 62 21.07 -3.78 -6.37
N ASP A 63 22.14 -3.34 -5.69
CA ASP A 63 22.36 -1.91 -5.46
C ASP A 63 22.59 -1.15 -6.78
N GLU A 64 23.30 -1.77 -7.72
CA GLU A 64 23.49 -1.26 -9.07
C GLU A 64 22.15 -1.07 -9.81
N MET A 65 21.27 -2.08 -9.75
CA MET A 65 19.93 -1.99 -10.34
C MET A 65 19.11 -0.85 -9.73
N ARG A 66 19.14 -0.70 -8.41
CA ARG A 66 18.44 0.41 -7.73
C ARG A 66 18.97 1.77 -8.16
N ARG A 67 20.30 1.96 -8.19
CA ARG A 67 20.92 3.22 -8.62
C ARG A 67 20.57 3.54 -10.07
N ARG A 68 20.57 2.53 -10.95
CA ARG A 68 20.17 2.70 -12.35
C ARG A 68 18.72 3.15 -12.48
N TRP A 69 17.77 2.49 -11.81
CA TRP A 69 16.35 2.88 -11.85
C TRP A 69 16.12 4.30 -11.33
N ILE A 70 16.77 4.69 -10.23
CA ILE A 70 16.67 6.06 -9.71
C ILE A 70 17.21 7.08 -10.72
N ALA A 71 18.32 6.75 -11.41
CA ALA A 71 18.89 7.61 -12.44
C ALA A 71 18.00 7.69 -13.69
N GLU A 72 17.41 6.57 -14.11
CA GLU A 72 16.44 6.50 -15.21
C GLU A 72 15.18 7.32 -14.89
N GLU A 73 14.59 7.14 -13.70
CA GLU A 73 13.44 7.94 -13.25
C GLU A 73 13.77 9.44 -13.15
N ALA A 74 14.98 9.79 -12.69
CA ALA A 74 15.42 11.18 -12.67
C ALA A 74 15.59 11.74 -14.10
N ALA A 75 16.12 10.97 -15.04
CA ALA A 75 16.27 11.38 -16.44
C ALA A 75 14.92 11.55 -17.15
N ASP A 76 13.97 10.67 -16.89
CA ASP A 76 12.59 10.79 -17.37
C ASP A 76 11.90 12.03 -16.77
N ALA A 77 12.12 12.29 -15.48
CA ALA A 77 11.64 13.51 -14.83
C ALA A 77 12.27 14.77 -15.46
N HIS A 78 13.58 14.78 -15.72
CA HIS A 78 14.26 15.89 -16.39
C HIS A 78 13.75 16.14 -17.82
N SER A 79 13.37 15.08 -18.53
CA SER A 79 12.78 15.17 -19.88
C SER A 79 11.35 15.74 -19.85
N ALA A 80 10.59 15.47 -18.78
CA ALA A 80 9.23 15.98 -18.61
C ALA A 80 9.16 17.48 -18.22
N VAL A 81 10.20 18.05 -17.62
CA VAL A 81 10.25 19.50 -17.30
C VAL A 81 10.78 20.35 -18.47
N ALA A 82 11.37 19.71 -19.49
CA ALA A 82 11.94 20.39 -20.66
C ALA A 82 10.95 20.53 -21.85
N SER A 83 9.65 20.27 -21.63
CA SER A 83 8.56 20.46 -22.61
C SER A 83 7.61 21.57 -22.19
#